data_AF-A0AA37RA56-F1
#
_entry.id   AF-A0AA37RA56-F1
#
_cell.length_a   1.000
_cell.length_b   1.000
_cell.length_c   1.000
_cell.angle_alpha   90.00
_cell.angle_beta   90.00
_cell.angle_gamma   90.00
#
_symmetry.space_group_name_H-M   'P 1'
#
loop_
_entity.id
_entity.type
_entity.pdbx_description
1 polymer ?
#
loop_
_entity_poly.entity_id
_entity_poly.type
_entity_poly.pdbx_seq_one_letter_code
_entity_poly.pdbx_strand_id
1 'polypeptide(L)'
;MGEQRSVSAAKLVELEQLQAARVVAEQALKVAHWRLANGEDMSDLLDSLASSGHAHGLLVEQLDVHETEQQAGYRKTPLQVQVVGPYVALRQWLHDWLGQARLLRSGDMSLAAVAGQPGLLRLQLRVEAFQAAAPVPAPDVLARTPARAATPEPMVDPFAPAARRMAGSGLASVPLAQLEMVGSLSRGTSHEALLMAAGRLYRVRAGEPLGRNHGVVERIDQGRVEVRERLFMAGEWHERTAFITLAKRLGKEAPDRNENVDEMGVGSLAADPAGVGDAFPG
;
A
#
# COMPACT_ATOMS: atom_id res chain seq x y z
N MET A 1 16.42 -53.84 -45.01
CA MET A 1 17.52 -52.89 -44.70
C MET A 1 17.03 -51.47 -44.35
N GLY A 2 15.88 -51.00 -44.87
CA GLY A 2 15.32 -49.67 -44.52
C GLY A 2 14.75 -49.55 -43.10
N GLU A 3 14.00 -50.56 -42.63
CA GLU A 3 13.40 -50.57 -41.29
C GLU A 3 14.41 -50.57 -40.14
N GLN A 4 15.53 -51.29 -40.28
CA GLN A 4 16.58 -51.28 -39.25
C GLN A 4 17.27 -49.92 -39.11
N ARG A 5 17.37 -49.14 -40.20
CA ARG A 5 17.92 -47.78 -40.18
C ARG A 5 16.95 -46.76 -39.58
N SER A 6 15.64 -46.89 -39.83
CA SER A 6 14.65 -46.00 -39.22
C SER A 6 14.50 -46.25 -37.71
N VAL A 7 14.53 -47.51 -37.27
CA VAL A 7 14.50 -47.87 -35.85
C VAL A 7 15.76 -47.41 -35.10
N SER A 8 16.94 -47.52 -35.72
CA SER A 8 18.18 -47.03 -35.11
C SER A 8 18.28 -45.49 -35.12
N ALA A 9 17.75 -44.81 -36.14
CA ALA A 9 17.62 -43.36 -36.14
C ALA A 9 16.65 -42.86 -35.05
N ALA A 10 15.52 -43.54 -34.84
CA ALA A 10 14.57 -43.21 -33.78
C ALA A 10 15.22 -43.37 -32.38
N LYS A 11 16.00 -44.43 -32.16
CA LYS A 11 16.74 -44.64 -30.90
C LYS A 11 17.82 -43.59 -30.65
N LEU A 12 18.50 -43.10 -31.70
CA LEU A 12 19.48 -42.02 -31.57
C LEU A 12 18.82 -40.72 -31.11
N VAL A 13 17.67 -40.37 -31.71
CA VAL A 13 16.89 -39.19 -31.30
C VAL A 13 16.40 -39.32 -29.86
N GLU A 14 15.91 -40.50 -29.45
CA GLU A 14 15.48 -40.77 -28.07
C GLU A 14 16.64 -40.63 -27.07
N LEU A 15 17.84 -41.13 -27.42
CA LEU A 15 19.04 -41.01 -26.58
C LEU A 15 19.47 -39.55 -26.43
N GLU A 16 19.46 -38.76 -27.51
CA GLU A 16 19.75 -37.32 -27.47
C GLU A 16 18.76 -36.57 -26.59
N GLN A 17 17.46 -36.90 -26.67
CA GLN A 17 16.43 -36.31 -25.82
C GLN A 17 16.65 -36.64 -24.34
N LEU A 18 16.98 -37.90 -24.01
CA LEU A 18 17.29 -38.30 -22.63
C LEU A 18 18.54 -37.61 -22.09
N GLN A 19 19.58 -37.45 -22.92
CA GLN A 19 20.80 -36.72 -22.55
C GLN A 19 20.51 -35.24 -22.30
N ALA A 20 19.72 -34.60 -23.17
CA ALA A 20 19.29 -33.23 -23.00
C ALA A 20 18.49 -33.05 -21.69
N ALA A 21 17.53 -33.95 -21.43
CA ALA A 21 16.74 -33.95 -20.21
C ALA A 21 17.60 -34.11 -18.94
N ARG A 22 18.62 -34.99 -19.00
CA ARG A 22 19.58 -35.18 -17.90
C ARG A 22 20.37 -33.89 -17.60
N VAL A 23 20.89 -33.22 -18.63
CA VAL A 23 21.64 -31.97 -18.46
C VAL A 23 20.77 -30.89 -17.81
N VAL A 24 19.51 -30.77 -18.25
CA VAL A 24 18.55 -29.83 -17.65
C VAL A 24 18.28 -30.19 -16.19
N ALA A 25 18.06 -31.47 -15.87
CA ALA A 25 17.84 -31.93 -14.50
C ALA A 25 19.06 -31.67 -13.60
N GLU A 26 20.28 -31.88 -14.09
CA GLU A 26 21.51 -31.59 -13.35
C GLU A 26 21.68 -30.10 -13.08
N GLN A 27 21.34 -29.23 -14.04
CA GLN A 27 21.36 -27.78 -13.86
C GLN A 27 20.32 -27.34 -12.82
N ALA A 28 19.10 -27.86 -12.89
CA ALA A 28 18.04 -27.57 -11.92
C ALA A 28 18.46 -28.00 -10.50
N LEU A 29 19.10 -29.17 -10.37
CA LEU A 29 19.63 -29.66 -9.11
C LEU A 29 20.74 -28.76 -8.54
N LYS A 30 21.66 -28.28 -9.39
CA LYS A 30 22.71 -27.32 -8.98
C LYS A 30 22.12 -26.00 -8.49
N VAL A 31 21.12 -25.48 -9.20
CA VAL A 31 20.40 -24.25 -8.78
C VAL A 31 19.68 -24.46 -7.45
N ALA A 32 19.01 -25.61 -7.27
CA ALA A 32 18.34 -25.93 -6.02
C ALA A 32 19.32 -26.04 -4.83
N HIS A 33 20.46 -26.70 -5.02
CA HIS A 33 21.53 -26.76 -4.01
C HIS A 33 22.11 -25.39 -3.69
N TRP A 34 22.31 -24.55 -4.71
CA TRP A 34 22.75 -23.18 -4.45
C TRP A 34 21.69 -22.41 -3.65
N ARG A 35 20.40 -22.49 -3.96
CA ARG A 35 19.33 -21.85 -3.16
C ARG A 35 19.24 -22.36 -1.71
N LEU A 36 19.62 -23.62 -1.47
CA LEU A 36 19.77 -24.19 -0.13
C LEU A 36 20.97 -23.59 0.62
N ALA A 37 22.06 -23.33 -0.09
CA ALA A 37 23.30 -22.78 0.49
C ALA A 37 23.32 -21.25 0.57
N ASN A 38 22.55 -20.57 -0.29
CA ASN A 38 22.54 -19.12 -0.45
C ASN A 38 21.61 -18.40 0.54
N GLY A 39 21.56 -18.91 1.77
CA GLY A 39 20.92 -18.25 2.89
C GLY A 39 21.98 -17.64 3.79
N GLU A 40 21.80 -16.36 4.14
CA GLU A 40 22.46 -15.74 5.29
C GLU A 40 22.15 -16.56 6.57
N ASP A 41 22.88 -16.31 7.67
CA ASP A 41 22.69 -17.06 8.92
C ASP A 41 21.22 -17.00 9.37
N MET A 42 20.79 -17.92 10.23
CA MET A 42 19.45 -17.83 10.83
C MET A 42 19.25 -16.46 11.50
N SER A 43 20.26 -15.87 12.15
CA SER A 43 20.14 -14.51 12.70
C SER A 43 19.81 -13.47 11.63
N ASP A 44 20.55 -13.47 10.52
CA ASP A 44 20.33 -12.54 9.42
C ASP A 44 18.93 -12.71 8.79
N LEU A 45 18.42 -13.94 8.71
CA LEU A 45 17.05 -14.20 8.27
C LEU A 45 16.01 -13.57 9.19
N LEU A 46 16.20 -13.68 10.50
CA LEU A 46 15.25 -13.12 11.48
C LEU A 46 15.31 -11.59 11.45
N ASP A 47 16.50 -11.01 11.35
CA ASP A 47 16.70 -9.56 11.20
C ASP A 47 16.10 -9.03 9.91
N SER A 48 16.31 -9.74 8.79
CA SER A 48 15.71 -9.42 7.49
C SER A 48 14.18 -9.52 7.53
N LEU A 49 13.64 -10.55 8.18
CA LEU A 49 12.20 -10.71 8.38
C LEU A 49 11.61 -9.55 9.17
N ALA A 50 12.22 -9.19 10.30
CA ALA A 50 11.75 -8.12 11.16
C ALA A 50 11.84 -6.76 10.45
N SER A 51 12.98 -6.49 9.79
CA SER A 51 13.21 -5.25 9.03
C SER A 51 12.24 -5.11 7.86
N SER A 52 12.02 -6.19 7.11
CA SER A 52 11.06 -6.22 5.99
C SER A 52 9.62 -6.02 6.48
N GLY A 53 9.21 -6.72 7.53
CA GLY A 53 7.88 -6.54 8.13
C GLY A 53 7.65 -5.09 8.53
N HIS A 54 8.61 -4.49 9.22
CA HIS A 54 8.53 -3.09 9.64
C HIS A 54 8.48 -2.11 8.44
N ALA A 55 9.26 -2.35 7.39
CA ALA A 55 9.25 -1.52 6.18
C ALA A 55 7.88 -1.51 5.47
N HIS A 56 7.13 -2.61 5.54
CA HIS A 56 5.76 -2.70 5.04
C HIS A 56 4.70 -2.21 6.05
N GLY A 57 5.10 -1.72 7.22
CA GLY A 57 4.18 -1.26 8.28
C GLY A 57 3.45 -2.40 8.99
N LEU A 58 4.06 -3.58 9.03
CA LEU A 58 3.53 -4.76 9.70
C LEU A 58 4.11 -4.92 11.10
N LEU A 59 3.32 -5.47 12.01
CA LEU A 59 3.74 -5.80 13.36
C LEU A 59 3.98 -7.30 13.48
N VAL A 60 5.22 -7.71 13.78
CA VAL A 60 5.51 -9.10 14.14
C VAL A 60 5.18 -9.28 15.62
N GLU A 61 4.10 -10.01 15.92
CA GLU A 61 3.66 -10.26 17.31
C GLU A 61 4.41 -11.43 17.94
N GLN A 62 4.74 -12.45 17.14
CA GLN A 62 5.38 -13.67 17.62
C GLN A 62 6.26 -14.26 16.52
N LEU A 63 7.45 -14.71 16.90
CA LEU A 63 8.42 -15.36 16.03
C LEU A 63 9.09 -16.48 16.82
N ASP A 64 8.64 -17.71 16.58
CA ASP A 64 9.21 -18.88 17.23
C ASP A 64 10.10 -19.64 16.26
N VAL A 65 11.33 -19.90 16.71
CA VAL A 65 12.29 -20.77 16.02
C VAL A 65 12.28 -22.11 16.74
N HIS A 66 11.91 -23.16 16.02
CA HIS A 66 11.93 -24.51 16.57
C HIS A 66 13.29 -25.18 16.40
N GLU A 67 13.47 -26.33 17.05
CA GLU A 67 14.71 -27.11 16.95
C GLU A 67 15.07 -27.43 15.50
N THR A 68 16.36 -27.28 15.20
CA THR A 68 16.90 -27.59 13.87
C THR A 68 17.03 -29.09 13.70
N GLU A 69 16.35 -29.63 12.69
CA GLU A 69 16.46 -31.03 12.28
C GLU A 69 17.61 -31.17 11.28
N GLN A 70 18.63 -31.96 11.64
CA GLN A 70 19.73 -32.28 10.73
C GLN A 70 19.34 -33.46 9.84
N GLN A 71 19.35 -33.23 8.52
CA GLN A 71 19.19 -34.27 7.50
C GLN A 71 20.49 -34.47 6.71
N ALA A 72 20.54 -35.53 5.91
CA ALA A 72 21.70 -35.86 5.09
C ALA A 72 21.94 -34.76 4.05
N GLY A 73 22.91 -33.88 4.31
CA GLY A 73 23.34 -32.79 3.42
C GLY A 73 22.69 -31.43 3.66
N TYR A 74 21.65 -31.33 4.50
CA TYR A 74 20.97 -30.07 4.80
C TYR A 74 20.37 -30.05 6.21
N ARG A 75 20.13 -28.85 6.73
CA ARG A 75 19.43 -28.57 7.98
C ARG A 75 18.09 -27.94 7.69
N LYS A 76 17.08 -28.34 8.44
CA LYS A 76 15.73 -27.80 8.36
C LYS A 76 15.38 -27.16 9.70
N THR A 77 15.00 -25.89 9.67
CA THR A 77 14.56 -25.15 10.86
C THR A 77 13.11 -24.72 10.66
N PRO A 78 12.15 -25.31 11.40
CA PRO A 78 10.79 -24.84 11.40
C PRO A 78 10.68 -23.49 12.12
N LEU A 79 9.93 -22.58 11.53
CA LEU A 79 9.68 -21.23 12.01
C LEU A 79 8.17 -21.02 12.08
N GLN A 80 7.69 -20.41 13.16
CA GLN A 80 6.31 -19.95 13.27
C GLN A 80 6.31 -18.44 13.42
N VAL A 81 5.65 -17.77 12.47
CA VAL A 81 5.58 -16.31 12.41
C VAL A 81 4.14 -15.87 12.57
N GLN A 82 3.90 -14.91 13.45
CA GLN A 82 2.62 -14.21 13.57
C GLN A 82 2.82 -12.73 13.30
N VAL A 83 2.10 -12.23 12.30
CA VAL A 83 2.21 -10.85 11.83
C VAL A 83 0.81 -10.23 11.75
N VAL A 84 0.67 -9.01 12.23
CA VAL A 84 -0.57 -8.23 12.14
C VAL A 84 -0.37 -7.02 11.22
N GLY A 85 -1.34 -6.81 10.35
CA GLY A 85 -1.34 -5.64 9.48
C GLY A 85 -2.51 -5.62 8.50
N PRO A 86 -2.57 -4.60 7.64
CA PRO A 86 -3.55 -4.55 6.56
C PRO A 86 -3.24 -5.64 5.52
N TYR A 87 -4.29 -6.18 4.89
CA TYR A 87 -4.17 -7.26 3.92
C TYR A 87 -3.19 -6.97 2.78
N VAL A 88 -3.22 -5.74 2.25
CA VAL A 88 -2.36 -5.32 1.14
C VAL A 88 -0.88 -5.40 1.52
N ALA A 89 -0.53 -4.89 2.70
CA ALA A 89 0.83 -4.95 3.22
C ALA A 89 1.26 -6.39 3.52
N LEU A 90 0.39 -7.20 4.17
CA LEU A 90 0.67 -8.62 4.45
C LEU A 90 0.97 -9.40 3.17
N ARG A 91 0.22 -9.13 2.10
CA ARG A 91 0.41 -9.78 0.80
C ARG A 91 1.74 -9.38 0.14
N GLN A 92 2.08 -8.09 0.15
CA GLN A 92 3.34 -7.61 -0.43
C GLN A 92 4.54 -8.19 0.33
N TRP A 93 4.53 -8.06 1.66
CA TRP A 93 5.57 -8.59 2.51
C TRP A 93 5.74 -10.10 2.35
N LEU A 94 4.66 -10.89 2.37
CA LEU A 94 4.73 -12.33 2.20
C LEU A 94 5.31 -12.71 0.83
N HIS A 95 4.98 -11.96 -0.21
CA HIS A 95 5.53 -12.17 -1.54
C HIS A 95 7.02 -11.87 -1.63
N ASP A 96 7.48 -10.79 -1.00
CA ASP A 96 8.86 -10.36 -1.01
C ASP A 96 9.72 -11.28 -0.13
N TRP A 97 9.23 -11.62 1.06
CA TRP A 97 9.91 -12.51 2.00
C TRP A 97 10.01 -13.96 1.49
N LEU A 98 8.91 -14.56 1.01
CA LEU A 98 8.96 -15.90 0.39
C LEU A 98 9.61 -15.90 -0.99
N GLY A 99 9.87 -14.71 -1.55
CA GLY A 99 10.50 -14.51 -2.86
C GLY A 99 12.02 -14.51 -2.85
N GLN A 100 12.62 -14.59 -1.67
CA GLN A 100 14.07 -14.56 -1.49
C GLN A 100 14.75 -15.75 -2.19
N ALA A 101 16.05 -15.60 -2.49
CA ALA A 101 16.84 -16.65 -3.12
C ALA A 101 17.09 -17.88 -2.23
N ARG A 102 16.71 -17.81 -0.95
CA ARG A 102 16.77 -18.89 0.03
C ARG A 102 15.59 -19.85 -0.15
N LEU A 103 15.83 -21.14 0.03
CA LEU A 103 14.75 -22.13 0.02
C LEU A 103 13.92 -22.04 1.31
N LEU A 104 12.74 -21.43 1.19
CA LEU A 104 11.69 -21.38 2.21
C LEU A 104 10.50 -22.20 1.71
N ARG A 105 10.00 -23.11 2.55
CA ARG A 105 8.75 -23.83 2.26
C ARG A 105 7.64 -23.32 3.16
N SER A 106 6.61 -22.74 2.56
CA SER A 106 5.38 -22.39 3.29
C SER A 106 4.61 -23.67 3.66
N GLY A 107 4.32 -23.82 4.95
CA GLY A 107 3.43 -24.83 5.49
C GLY A 107 2.03 -24.26 5.69
N ASP A 108 1.47 -24.51 6.87
CA ASP A 108 0.15 -24.01 7.25
C ASP A 108 0.13 -22.49 7.35
N MET A 109 -0.91 -21.88 6.78
CA MET A 109 -1.15 -20.45 6.81
C MET A 109 -2.60 -20.18 7.22
N SER A 110 -2.79 -19.35 8.24
CA SER A 110 -4.10 -18.88 8.68
C SER A 110 -4.15 -17.36 8.67
N LEU A 111 -5.32 -16.82 8.34
CA LEU A 111 -5.56 -15.37 8.30
C LEU A 111 -6.88 -15.08 9.00
N ALA A 112 -6.85 -14.27 10.06
CA ALA A 112 -8.00 -13.95 10.87
C ALA A 112 -8.12 -12.45 11.11
N ALA A 113 -9.35 -11.92 11.21
CA ALA A 113 -9.55 -10.52 11.59
C ALA A 113 -9.23 -10.31 13.08
N VAL A 114 -8.60 -9.18 13.39
CA VAL A 114 -8.29 -8.82 14.78
C VAL A 114 -9.54 -8.23 15.44
N ALA A 115 -9.96 -8.79 16.57
CA ALA A 115 -11.13 -8.32 17.31
C ALA A 115 -10.95 -6.87 17.76
N GLY A 116 -11.97 -6.03 17.53
CA GLY A 116 -11.93 -4.60 17.88
C GLY A 116 -11.12 -3.70 16.93
N GLN A 117 -10.47 -4.26 15.91
CA GLN A 117 -9.63 -3.49 14.97
C GLN A 117 -10.03 -3.75 13.51
N PRO A 118 -11.04 -3.02 12.97
CA PRO A 118 -11.49 -3.21 11.59
C PRO A 118 -10.39 -2.87 10.58
N GLY A 119 -10.18 -3.76 9.61
CA GLY A 119 -9.17 -3.63 8.55
C GLY A 119 -7.81 -4.23 8.88
N LEU A 120 -7.60 -4.75 10.09
CA LEU A 120 -6.38 -5.46 10.47
C LEU A 120 -6.61 -6.96 10.51
N LEU A 121 -5.64 -7.69 9.96
CA LEU A 121 -5.63 -9.13 9.90
C LEU A 121 -4.39 -9.64 10.63
N ARG A 122 -4.57 -10.72 11.37
CA ARG A 122 -3.50 -11.53 11.93
C ARG A 122 -3.23 -12.69 10.98
N LEU A 123 -2.04 -12.69 10.40
CA LEU A 123 -1.48 -13.77 9.60
C LEU A 123 -0.62 -14.64 10.51
N GLN A 124 -0.94 -15.93 10.58
CA GLN A 124 -0.05 -16.93 11.17
C GLN A 124 0.47 -17.81 10.05
N LEU A 125 1.78 -17.99 9.99
CA LEU A 125 2.44 -18.74 8.94
C LEU A 125 3.53 -19.63 9.53
N ARG A 126 3.46 -20.92 9.19
CA ARG A 126 4.54 -21.87 9.45
C ARG A 126 5.43 -21.95 8.23
N VAL A 127 6.74 -21.77 8.41
CA VAL A 127 7.73 -21.86 7.33
C VAL A 127 8.82 -22.83 7.73
N GLU A 128 9.29 -23.62 6.77
CA GLU A 128 10.48 -24.45 6.93
C GLU A 128 11.63 -23.75 6.20
N ALA A 129 12.60 -23.26 6.96
CA ALA A 129 13.83 -22.71 6.41
C ALA A 129 14.86 -23.80 6.24
N PHE A 130 15.34 -23.98 5.01
CA PHE A 130 16.38 -24.94 4.70
C PHE A 130 17.74 -24.23 4.62
N GLN A 131 18.78 -24.95 5.03
CA GLN A 131 20.16 -24.50 4.93
C GLN A 131 21.05 -25.68 4.53
N ALA A 132 21.91 -25.50 3.53
CA ALA A 132 22.90 -26.51 3.18
C ALA A 132 23.93 -26.67 4.31
N ALA A 133 24.45 -27.87 4.52
CA ALA A 133 25.50 -28.12 5.50
C ALA A 133 26.86 -27.51 5.11
N ALA A 134 27.05 -27.23 3.81
CA ALA A 134 28.27 -26.63 3.27
C ALA A 134 27.93 -25.53 2.26
N PRO A 135 28.77 -24.48 2.14
CA PRO A 135 28.62 -23.46 1.11
C PRO A 135 28.76 -24.09 -0.29
N VAL A 136 27.87 -23.71 -1.22
CA VAL A 136 27.91 -24.17 -2.61
C VAL A 136 28.20 -22.97 -3.51
N PRO A 137 29.18 -23.04 -4.43
CA PRO A 137 29.48 -21.94 -5.34
C PRO A 137 28.30 -21.64 -6.27
N ALA A 138 28.13 -20.36 -6.63
CA ALA A 138 27.06 -19.92 -7.51
C ALA A 138 27.18 -20.50 -8.92
N PRO A 139 26.16 -21.19 -9.45
CA PRO A 139 26.18 -21.68 -10.82
C PRO A 139 26.05 -20.53 -11.83
N ASP A 140 26.86 -20.56 -12.89
CA ASP A 140 26.89 -19.54 -13.96
C ASP A 140 25.53 -19.28 -14.64
N VAL A 141 24.64 -20.28 -14.60
CA VAL A 141 23.28 -20.20 -15.16
C VAL A 141 22.46 -19.10 -14.48
N LEU A 142 22.73 -18.81 -13.19
CA LEU A 142 22.03 -17.75 -12.46
C LEU A 142 22.29 -16.36 -13.03
N ALA A 143 23.50 -16.11 -13.55
CA ALA A 143 23.86 -14.83 -14.16
C ALA A 143 23.01 -14.50 -15.40
N ARG A 144 22.43 -15.53 -16.04
CA ARG A 144 21.56 -15.39 -17.22
C ARG A 144 20.07 -15.42 -16.88
N THR A 145 19.73 -15.60 -15.60
CA THR A 145 18.34 -15.66 -15.16
C THR A 145 17.83 -14.23 -14.98
N PRO A 146 16.71 -13.82 -15.61
CA PRO A 146 16.17 -12.49 -15.42
C PRO A 146 15.78 -12.29 -13.95
N ALA A 147 15.98 -11.06 -13.46
CA ALA A 147 15.51 -10.67 -12.13
C ALA A 147 14.01 -10.94 -12.00
N ARG A 148 13.58 -11.36 -10.80
CA ARG A 148 12.17 -11.58 -10.50
C ARG A 148 11.39 -10.30 -10.82
N ALA A 149 10.34 -10.43 -11.63
CA ALA A 149 9.46 -9.31 -11.91
C ALA A 149 8.80 -8.82 -10.63
N ALA A 150 8.69 -7.50 -10.48
CA ALA A 150 7.93 -6.90 -9.38
C ALA A 150 6.47 -7.35 -9.46
N THR A 151 5.90 -7.76 -8.33
CA THR A 151 4.50 -8.19 -8.30
C THR A 151 3.56 -6.99 -8.27
N PRO A 152 2.50 -6.99 -9.10
CA PRO A 152 1.51 -5.93 -9.06
C PRO A 152 0.79 -5.93 -7.71
N GLU A 153 0.62 -4.74 -7.12
CA GLU A 153 -0.10 -4.58 -5.87
C GLU A 153 -1.56 -5.05 -6.01
N PRO A 154 -2.12 -5.75 -5.01
CA PRO A 154 -3.52 -6.14 -5.03
C PRO A 154 -4.44 -4.92 -5.08
N MET A 155 -5.24 -4.80 -6.14
CA MET A 155 -6.10 -3.64 -6.35
C MET A 155 -7.34 -3.62 -5.44
N VAL A 156 -7.66 -4.76 -4.78
CA VAL A 156 -8.83 -4.93 -3.92
C VAL A 156 -8.44 -5.69 -2.65
N ASP A 157 -8.89 -5.17 -1.50
CA ASP A 157 -8.86 -5.87 -0.22
C ASP A 157 -10.20 -6.61 -0.01
N PRO A 158 -10.22 -7.96 -0.06
CA PRO A 158 -11.44 -8.74 0.14
C PRO A 158 -11.95 -8.71 1.58
N PHE A 159 -11.11 -8.34 2.55
CA PHE A 159 -11.44 -8.24 3.97
C PHE A 159 -11.82 -6.83 4.41
N ALA A 160 -11.76 -5.85 3.49
CA ALA A 160 -12.24 -4.52 3.76
C ALA A 160 -13.77 -4.51 4.01
N PRO A 161 -14.25 -3.65 4.93
CA PRO A 161 -15.68 -3.51 5.18
C PRO A 161 -16.43 -3.22 3.88
N ALA A 162 -17.66 -3.75 3.75
CA ALA A 162 -18.43 -3.69 2.49
C ALA A 162 -18.55 -2.27 1.93
N ALA A 163 -18.71 -1.25 2.79
CA ALA A 163 -18.72 0.16 2.39
C ALA A 163 -17.44 0.59 1.64
N ARG A 164 -16.27 0.08 2.06
CA ARG A 164 -14.95 0.36 1.46
C ARG A 164 -14.71 -0.42 0.17
N ARG A 165 -15.37 -1.56 -0.04
CA ARG A 165 -15.36 -2.29 -1.32
C ARG A 165 -16.24 -1.63 -2.39
N MET A 166 -17.25 -0.87 -1.97
CA MET A 166 -18.18 -0.16 -2.86
C MET A 166 -17.74 1.27 -3.19
N ALA A 167 -16.91 1.90 -2.36
CA ALA A 167 -16.31 3.22 -2.60
C ALA A 167 -15.00 3.07 -3.39
N GLY A 168 -14.97 3.49 -4.65
CA GLY A 168 -13.83 3.35 -5.56
C GLY A 168 -12.50 3.89 -5.02
N SER A 169 -11.42 3.18 -5.32
CA SER A 169 -10.06 3.24 -4.75
C SER A 169 -9.19 4.47 -5.09
N GLY A 170 -9.77 5.65 -5.32
CA GLY A 170 -9.03 6.78 -5.88
C GLY A 170 -8.08 7.52 -4.93
N LEU A 171 -8.50 7.72 -3.67
CA LEU A 171 -7.82 8.63 -2.72
C LEU A 171 -7.00 7.95 -1.62
N ALA A 172 -7.10 6.62 -1.51
CA ALA A 172 -6.41 5.85 -0.46
C ALA A 172 -4.88 5.74 -0.69
N SER A 173 -4.40 5.99 -1.91
CA SER A 173 -2.97 5.93 -2.26
C SER A 173 -2.27 7.29 -2.21
N VAL A 174 -3.00 8.39 -1.99
CA VAL A 174 -2.47 9.75 -1.99
C VAL A 174 -2.12 10.15 -0.54
N PRO A 175 -0.92 10.69 -0.24
CA PRO A 175 -0.61 11.21 1.09
C PRO A 175 -1.59 12.31 1.51
N LEU A 176 -2.04 12.33 2.78
CA LEU A 176 -2.97 13.35 3.29
C LEU A 176 -2.45 14.77 3.09
N ALA A 177 -1.14 14.97 3.18
CA ALA A 177 -0.49 16.26 2.96
C ALA A 177 -0.62 16.80 1.52
N GLN A 178 -0.95 15.95 0.55
CA GLN A 178 -1.14 16.34 -0.86
C GLN A 178 -2.62 16.54 -1.21
N LEU A 179 -3.51 16.38 -0.24
CA LEU A 179 -4.94 16.54 -0.42
C LEU A 179 -5.33 17.95 -0.01
N GLU A 180 -6.03 18.62 -0.91
CA GLU A 180 -6.53 19.97 -0.66
C GLU A 180 -8.06 19.94 -0.68
N MET A 181 -8.70 20.47 0.37
CA MET A 181 -10.13 20.67 0.36
C MET A 181 -10.46 21.87 -0.51
N VAL A 182 -11.29 21.67 -1.53
CA VAL A 182 -11.74 22.74 -2.43
C VAL A 182 -13.18 23.18 -2.16
N GLY A 183 -13.92 22.42 -1.35
CA GLY A 183 -15.27 22.79 -0.91
C GLY A 183 -15.99 21.64 -0.21
N SER A 184 -17.24 21.90 0.18
CA SER A 184 -18.16 20.89 0.71
C SER A 184 -19.50 21.00 -0.01
N LEU A 185 -20.16 19.88 -0.26
CA LEU A 185 -21.50 19.82 -0.79
C LEU A 185 -22.46 19.24 0.26
N SER A 186 -23.53 19.95 0.56
CA SER A 186 -24.64 19.44 1.36
C SER A 186 -25.88 19.26 0.48
N ARG A 187 -26.36 18.02 0.32
CA ARG A 187 -27.63 17.73 -0.38
C ARG A 187 -28.55 16.93 0.54
N GLY A 188 -29.55 17.60 1.12
CA GLY A 188 -30.44 16.99 2.10
C GLY A 188 -29.67 16.50 3.33
N THR A 189 -29.74 15.21 3.63
CA THR A 189 -29.04 14.57 4.76
C THR A 189 -27.60 14.14 4.45
N SER A 190 -27.14 14.32 3.21
CA SER A 190 -25.80 13.89 2.78
C SER A 190 -24.84 15.07 2.75
N HIS A 191 -23.83 15.02 3.62
CA HIS A 191 -22.70 15.96 3.65
C HIS A 191 -21.47 15.30 3.01
N GLU A 192 -20.94 15.92 1.97
CA GLU A 192 -19.77 15.45 1.22
C GLU A 192 -18.70 16.54 1.18
N ALA A 193 -17.43 16.16 1.22
CA ALA A 193 -16.31 17.07 0.98
C ALA A 193 -15.77 16.86 -0.44
N LEU A 194 -15.28 17.95 -1.03
CA LEU A 194 -14.59 17.96 -2.31
C LEU A 194 -13.09 18.09 -2.05
N LEU A 195 -12.33 17.07 -2.41
CA LEU A 195 -10.88 17.02 -2.27
C LEU A 195 -10.21 16.97 -3.63
N MET A 196 -9.14 17.73 -3.79
CA MET A 196 -8.29 17.72 -4.98
C MET A 196 -7.00 16.97 -4.68
N ALA A 197 -6.62 16.06 -5.58
CA ALA A 197 -5.38 15.32 -5.53
C ALA A 197 -4.76 15.25 -6.92
N ALA A 198 -3.52 15.73 -7.08
CA ALA A 198 -2.80 15.71 -8.36
C ALA A 198 -3.65 16.23 -9.56
N GLY A 199 -4.43 17.29 -9.35
CA GLY A 199 -5.28 17.90 -10.37
C GLY A 199 -6.61 17.17 -10.68
N ARG A 200 -6.95 16.11 -9.93
CA ARG A 200 -8.23 15.41 -10.04
C ARG A 200 -9.12 15.71 -8.85
N LEU A 201 -10.40 15.92 -9.11
CA LEU A 201 -11.42 16.19 -8.09
C LEU A 201 -12.06 14.90 -7.63
N TYR A 202 -12.18 14.73 -6.32
CA TYR A 202 -12.77 13.59 -5.67
C TYR A 202 -13.81 14.05 -4.64
N ARG A 203 -14.88 13.27 -4.51
CA ARG A 203 -15.96 13.50 -3.56
C ARG A 203 -15.83 12.47 -2.46
N VAL A 204 -15.82 12.91 -1.21
CA VAL A 204 -15.72 12.02 -0.05
C VAL A 204 -16.81 12.25 0.97
N ARG A 205 -17.24 11.20 1.64
CA ARG A 205 -18.24 11.23 2.70
C ARG A 205 -17.65 10.86 4.06
N ALA A 206 -18.36 11.19 5.13
CA ALA A 206 -17.99 10.69 6.45
C ALA A 206 -17.97 9.15 6.45
N GLY A 207 -16.90 8.57 6.99
CA GLY A 207 -16.62 7.13 6.96
C GLY A 207 -15.85 6.64 5.74
N GLU A 208 -15.60 7.48 4.72
CA GLU A 208 -14.79 7.08 3.58
C GLU A 208 -13.28 7.16 3.87
N PRO A 209 -12.48 6.25 3.30
CA PRO A 209 -11.05 6.21 3.53
C PRO A 209 -10.28 7.23 2.68
N LEU A 210 -9.23 7.77 3.27
CA LEU A 210 -8.41 8.82 2.72
C LEU A 210 -6.96 8.60 3.15
N GLY A 211 -5.98 8.86 2.29
CA GLY A 211 -4.59 8.83 2.75
C GLY A 211 -3.94 7.46 2.74
N ARG A 212 -2.61 7.45 2.55
CA ARG A 212 -1.76 6.24 2.67
C ARG A 212 -1.78 5.62 4.07
N ASN A 213 -1.95 6.43 5.12
CA ASN A 213 -1.92 6.01 6.52
C ASN A 213 -3.28 5.51 7.04
N HIS A 214 -4.10 4.95 6.16
CA HIS A 214 -5.45 4.46 6.48
C HIS A 214 -6.35 5.51 7.16
N GLY A 215 -6.26 6.76 6.71
CA GLY A 215 -7.13 7.82 7.22
C GLY A 215 -8.61 7.50 6.96
N VAL A 216 -9.48 7.82 7.90
CA VAL A 216 -10.94 7.73 7.75
C VAL A 216 -11.53 9.10 8.06
N VAL A 217 -12.40 9.60 7.19
CA VAL A 217 -13.10 10.86 7.42
C VAL A 217 -14.05 10.70 8.61
N GLU A 218 -13.79 11.39 9.72
CA GLU A 218 -14.69 11.38 10.89
C GLU A 218 -15.79 12.42 10.74
N ARG A 219 -15.42 13.65 10.36
CA ARG A 219 -16.36 14.75 10.24
C ARG A 219 -16.00 15.63 9.05
N ILE A 220 -17.04 16.13 8.39
CA ILE A 220 -16.94 17.09 7.30
C ILE A 220 -17.63 18.37 7.76
N ASP A 221 -16.85 19.42 7.94
CA ASP A 221 -17.32 20.78 8.20
C ASP A 221 -17.25 21.61 6.90
N GLN A 222 -17.82 22.83 6.89
CA GLN A 222 -17.83 23.70 5.70
C GLN A 222 -16.43 24.14 5.23
N GLY A 223 -15.47 24.23 6.16
CA GLY A 223 -14.13 24.73 5.90
C GLY A 223 -12.99 23.77 6.26
N ARG A 224 -13.32 22.57 6.75
CA ARG A 224 -12.32 21.56 7.12
C ARG A 224 -12.90 20.15 7.06
N VAL A 225 -12.04 19.19 6.77
CA VAL A 225 -12.31 17.76 6.90
C VAL A 225 -11.45 17.22 8.03
N GLU A 226 -12.09 16.55 8.98
CA GLU A 226 -11.41 15.83 10.08
C GLU A 226 -11.19 14.39 9.66
N VAL A 227 -9.92 13.98 9.66
CA VAL A 227 -9.49 12.66 9.23
C VAL A 227 -8.72 12.01 10.37
N ARG A 228 -9.15 10.83 10.80
CA ARG A 228 -8.41 10.03 11.76
C ARG A 228 -7.49 9.07 11.02
N GLU A 229 -6.19 9.29 11.12
CA GLU A 229 -5.14 8.43 10.54
C GLU A 229 -4.42 7.63 11.62
N ARG A 230 -3.83 6.51 11.23
CA ARG A 230 -3.11 5.61 12.14
C ARG A 230 -1.63 5.62 11.78
N LEU A 231 -0.81 5.97 12.75
CA LEU A 231 0.64 6.03 12.61
C LEU A 231 1.28 5.04 13.56
N PHE A 232 2.31 4.37 13.06
CA PHE A 232 3.13 3.51 13.90
C PHE A 232 4.29 4.34 14.45
N MET A 233 4.28 4.63 15.75
CA MET A 233 5.34 5.37 16.44
C MET A 233 5.76 4.62 17.69
N ALA A 234 7.08 4.49 17.91
CA ALA A 234 7.67 3.87 19.10
C ALA A 234 7.17 2.44 19.42
N GLY A 235 6.80 1.66 18.40
CA GLY A 235 6.35 0.26 18.58
C GLY A 235 4.85 0.10 18.84
N GLU A 236 4.10 1.19 18.94
CA GLU A 236 2.65 1.16 19.17
C GLU A 236 1.87 1.95 18.10
N TRP A 237 0.64 1.50 17.85
CA TRP A 237 -0.29 2.20 16.97
C TRP A 237 -0.87 3.43 17.67
N HIS A 238 -0.61 4.58 17.07
CA HIS A 238 -1.13 5.86 17.51
C HIS A 238 -2.18 6.35 16.54
N GLU A 239 -3.37 6.65 17.04
CA GLU A 239 -4.38 7.36 16.26
C GLU A 239 -4.07 8.85 16.30
N ARG A 240 -3.96 9.47 15.14
CA ARG A 240 -3.77 10.92 14.99
C ARG A 240 -4.94 11.50 14.23
N THR A 241 -5.54 12.54 14.79
CA THR A 241 -6.51 13.36 14.06
C THR A 241 -5.77 14.41 13.25
N ALA A 242 -5.97 14.40 11.94
CA ALA A 242 -5.48 15.39 11.00
C ALA A 242 -6.63 16.21 10.41
N PHE A 243 -6.31 17.44 10.04
CA PHE A 243 -7.27 18.39 9.50
C PHE A 243 -6.84 18.78 8.09
N ILE A 244 -7.74 18.62 7.12
CA ILE A 244 -7.56 19.15 5.78
C ILE A 244 -8.42 20.41 5.70
N THR A 245 -7.79 21.57 5.64
CA THR A 245 -8.49 22.86 5.60
C THR A 245 -8.82 23.27 4.17
N LEU A 246 -9.89 24.04 4.01
CA LEU A 246 -10.27 24.64 2.74
C LEU A 246 -9.13 25.50 2.19
N ALA A 247 -8.69 25.20 0.96
CA ALA A 247 -7.70 26.01 0.27
C ALA A 247 -8.28 27.42 0.06
N LYS A 248 -7.66 28.42 0.70
CA LYS A 248 -7.94 29.83 0.40
C LYS A 248 -7.54 30.08 -1.05
N ARG A 249 -8.51 30.43 -1.91
CA ARG A 249 -8.20 30.96 -3.23
C ARG A 249 -7.37 32.23 -3.06
N LEU A 250 -6.06 32.17 -3.38
CA LEU A 250 -5.34 33.37 -3.76
C LEU A 250 -5.85 33.78 -5.15
N GLY A 251 -6.74 34.78 -5.16
CA GLY A 251 -7.23 35.59 -6.28
C GLY A 251 -7.06 35.11 -7.72
N LYS A 252 -8.22 34.89 -8.38
CA LYS A 252 -8.54 35.54 -9.66
C LYS A 252 -10.02 35.92 -9.63
N GLU A 253 -10.33 37.01 -8.92
CA GLU A 253 -11.52 37.79 -9.25
C GLU A 253 -11.31 38.32 -10.67
N ALA A 254 -12.19 37.94 -11.59
CA ALA A 254 -12.30 38.63 -12.86
C ALA A 254 -12.81 40.05 -12.54
N PRO A 255 -12.24 41.11 -13.15
CA PRO A 255 -12.74 42.45 -12.91
C PRO A 255 -14.20 42.50 -13.36
N ASP A 256 -15.07 42.81 -12.40
CA ASP A 256 -16.50 43.00 -12.65
C ASP A 256 -16.64 44.22 -13.55
N ARG A 257 -16.87 43.97 -14.83
CA ARG A 257 -16.97 44.99 -15.86
C ARG A 257 -18.41 45.06 -16.29
N ASN A 258 -19.31 45.37 -15.36
CA ASN A 258 -20.70 45.74 -15.62
C ASN A 258 -21.36 46.33 -14.35
N GLU A 259 -20.85 47.46 -13.89
CA GLU A 259 -21.66 48.35 -13.07
C GLU A 259 -21.25 49.78 -13.42
N ASN A 260 -21.94 50.36 -14.41
CA ASN A 260 -22.05 51.81 -14.69
C ASN A 260 -22.79 52.04 -16.01
N VAL A 261 -24.12 52.03 -15.98
CA VAL A 261 -25.09 52.80 -16.80
C VAL A 261 -26.44 52.59 -16.08
N ASP A 262 -27.24 53.53 -15.58
CA ASP A 262 -27.26 54.98 -15.46
C ASP A 262 -28.22 55.24 -14.27
N GLU A 263 -27.76 55.87 -13.18
CA GLU A 263 -28.67 56.54 -12.23
C GLU A 263 -28.89 57.97 -12.72
N MET A 264 -30.04 58.24 -13.36
CA MET A 264 -30.53 59.59 -13.60
C MET A 264 -31.43 60.05 -12.44
N GLY A 265 -30.98 61.13 -11.78
CA GLY A 265 -31.77 62.00 -10.89
C GLY A 265 -31.85 61.46 -9.45
N VAL A 266 -31.51 62.20 -8.40
CA VAL A 266 -31.86 63.58 -8.09
C VAL A 266 -30.96 64.06 -6.95
N GLY A 267 -30.56 65.34 -6.99
CA GLY A 267 -30.25 66.10 -5.77
C GLY A 267 -28.84 66.68 -5.66
N SER A 268 -28.52 67.69 -6.48
CA SER A 268 -27.45 68.63 -6.12
C SER A 268 -27.97 69.61 -5.09
N LEU A 269 -27.41 69.50 -3.89
CA LEU A 269 -27.46 70.50 -2.83
C LEU A 269 -26.49 71.62 -3.22
N ALA A 270 -27.01 72.80 -3.53
CA ALA A 270 -26.21 74.02 -3.60
C ALA A 270 -26.49 74.83 -2.32
N ALA A 271 -25.41 75.06 -1.57
CA ALA A 271 -25.39 75.93 -0.40
C ALA A 271 -25.50 77.39 -0.82
N ASP A 272 -26.11 78.22 0.02
CA ASP A 272 -25.52 79.52 0.38
C ASP A 272 -25.96 79.97 1.78
N PRO A 273 -25.14 80.76 2.52
CA PRO A 273 -25.33 81.09 3.92
C PRO A 273 -25.71 82.56 4.14
N ALA A 274 -26.67 82.85 5.03
CA ALA A 274 -26.77 84.16 5.70
C ALA A 274 -27.82 84.17 6.83
N GLY A 275 -27.34 84.36 8.06
CA GLY A 275 -27.73 85.49 8.93
C GLY A 275 -29.12 85.60 9.55
N VAL A 276 -29.09 85.95 10.85
CA VAL A 276 -30.14 86.61 11.67
C VAL A 276 -31.22 85.64 12.16
N GLY A 277 -31.61 85.57 13.43
CA GLY A 277 -31.44 86.42 14.60
C GLY A 277 -32.60 86.09 15.53
N ASP A 278 -32.31 86.13 16.82
CA ASP A 278 -33.14 85.79 17.99
C ASP A 278 -34.57 86.39 17.99
N ALA A 279 -35.54 85.68 18.58
CA ALA A 279 -36.65 86.18 19.42
C ALA A 279 -37.92 85.27 19.41
N PHE A 280 -38.29 84.77 20.60
CA PHE A 280 -39.67 84.44 21.03
C PHE A 280 -40.58 85.70 21.05
N PRO A 281 -41.89 85.67 21.45
CA PRO A 281 -42.84 84.59 21.78
C PRO A 281 -44.22 84.74 21.09
N GLY A 282 -45.15 83.82 21.39
CA GLY A 282 -46.59 83.94 21.15
C GLY A 282 -47.37 82.76 21.70
#